data_AF-A0A956QL40-F1
#
_entry.id   AF-A0A956QL40-F1
#
_cell.length_a   1.000
_cell.length_b   1.000
_cell.length_c   1.000
_cell.angle_alpha   90.00
_cell.angle_beta   90.00
_cell.angle_gamma   90.00
#
_symmetry.space_group_name_H-M   'P 1'
#
loop_
_entity.id
_entity.type
_entity.pdbx_description
1 polymer ?
#
loop_
_entity_poly.entity_id
_entity_poly.type
_entity_poly.pdbx_seq_one_letter_code
_entity_poly.pdbx_strand_id
1 'polypeptide(L)'
;PGKQQAFLIPVGGGVEFGELGQQAIVREVKEELGLDIEAVELLGTLENIFTFDGQPGHEIVFVYDARFCDPTLYHRQTFNGVESNGEPFRVYWQEIEALAAHSTPLYPDGLLSLLTS
;
A
#
# COMPACT_ATOMS: atom_id res chain seq x y z
N PRO A 1 -0.52 0.23 16.13
CA PRO A 1 -0.15 -1.20 16.22
C PRO A 1 1.14 -1.42 17.05
N GLY A 2 1.06 -2.21 18.15
CA GLY A 2 2.24 -2.80 18.79
C GLY A 2 2.73 -4.02 18.01
N LYS A 3 4.01 -4.40 18.15
CA LYS A 3 4.72 -5.48 17.42
C LYS A 3 4.10 -6.91 17.45
N GLN A 4 2.87 -7.10 17.93
CA GLN A 4 2.26 -8.44 18.10
C GLN A 4 0.99 -8.71 17.27
N GLN A 5 0.47 -7.76 16.50
CA GLN A 5 -0.66 -8.03 15.60
C GLN A 5 -0.23 -7.87 14.15
N ALA A 6 -0.39 -8.94 13.36
CA ALA A 6 -0.23 -8.85 11.91
C ALA A 6 -1.33 -7.94 11.34
N PHE A 7 -0.94 -7.03 10.46
CA PHE A 7 -1.84 -6.12 9.74
C PHE A 7 -1.43 -6.06 8.27
N LEU A 8 -2.33 -5.54 7.44
CA LEU A 8 -2.10 -5.36 6.00
C LEU A 8 -2.08 -3.88 5.66
N ILE A 9 -1.16 -3.52 4.78
CA ILE A 9 -1.07 -2.21 4.13
C ILE A 9 -0.79 -2.42 2.64
N PRO A 10 -1.30 -1.55 1.76
CA PRO A 10 -0.85 -1.49 0.37
C PRO A 10 0.63 -1.11 0.27
N VAL A 11 1.23 -1.46 -0.87
CA VAL A 11 2.57 -1.01 -1.29
C VAL A 11 2.54 0.49 -1.52
N GLY A 12 3.60 1.20 -1.13
CA GLY A 12 3.72 2.64 -1.28
C GLY A 12 4.52 3.27 -0.15
N GLY A 13 4.69 4.59 -0.22
CA GLY A 13 5.51 5.32 0.74
C GLY A 13 5.23 6.82 0.75
N GLY A 14 6.20 7.57 1.24
CA GLY A 14 6.07 9.01 1.48
C GLY A 14 6.14 9.82 0.19
N VAL A 15 5.32 10.87 0.10
CA VAL A 15 5.47 11.89 -0.95
C VAL A 15 6.63 12.81 -0.59
N GLU A 16 7.61 12.95 -1.49
CA GLU A 16 8.76 13.83 -1.25
C GLU A 16 8.42 15.32 -1.45
N PHE A 17 9.27 16.20 -0.90
CA PHE A 17 9.07 17.64 -1.06
C PHE A 17 9.17 18.05 -2.53
N GLY A 18 8.09 18.62 -3.08
CA GLY A 18 8.00 19.03 -4.49
C GLY A 18 7.51 17.92 -5.43
N GLU A 19 7.20 16.75 -4.90
CA GLU A 19 6.65 15.61 -5.65
C GLU A 19 5.12 15.60 -5.61
N LEU A 20 4.47 15.20 -6.71
CA LEU A 20 3.03 14.91 -6.73
C LEU A 20 2.78 13.50 -6.19
N GLY A 21 1.67 13.28 -5.47
CA GLY A 21 1.34 11.94 -4.94
C GLY A 21 1.29 10.85 -6.02
N GLN A 22 0.85 11.18 -7.24
CA GLN A 22 0.87 10.24 -8.37
C GLN A 22 2.30 9.88 -8.82
N GLN A 23 3.26 10.81 -8.71
CA GLN A 23 4.67 10.53 -8.99
C GLN A 23 5.27 9.66 -7.90
N ALA A 24 4.93 9.95 -6.64
CA ALA A 24 5.38 9.18 -5.48
C ALA A 24 5.00 7.71 -5.61
N ILE A 25 3.73 7.38 -5.89
CA ILE A 25 3.34 5.95 -5.98
C ILE A 25 4.04 5.20 -7.12
N VAL A 26 4.32 5.87 -8.25
CA VAL A 26 5.11 5.28 -9.35
C VAL A 26 6.55 5.02 -8.91
N ARG A 27 7.17 5.98 -8.21
CA ARG A 27 8.53 5.85 -7.67
C ARG A 27 8.60 4.75 -6.61
N GLU A 28 7.71 4.75 -5.63
CA GLU A 28 7.69 3.80 -4.51
C GLU A 28 7.53 2.36 -5.00
N VAL A 29 6.58 2.09 -5.91
CA VAL A 29 6.45 0.74 -6.50
C VAL A 29 7.71 0.31 -7.24
N LYS A 30 8.41 1.25 -7.88
CA LYS A 30 9.68 0.99 -8.55
C LYS A 30 10.81 0.70 -7.57
N GLU A 31 10.92 1.47 -6.49
CA GLU A 31 11.95 1.33 -5.47
C GLU A 31 11.77 0.04 -4.67
N GLU A 32 10.55 -0.23 -4.21
CA GLU A 32 10.26 -1.36 -3.33
C GLU A 32 10.22 -2.69 -4.09
N LEU A 33 9.63 -2.72 -5.29
CA LEU A 33 9.38 -3.97 -6.03
C LEU A 33 10.17 -4.11 -7.33
N GLY A 34 10.80 -3.03 -7.83
CA GLY A 34 11.46 -3.02 -9.14
C GLY A 34 10.50 -3.05 -10.33
N LEU A 35 9.20 -2.84 -10.10
CA LEU A 35 8.14 -2.98 -11.11
C LEU A 35 7.68 -1.62 -11.63
N ASP A 36 7.15 -1.61 -12.86
CA ASP A 36 6.59 -0.42 -13.49
C ASP A 36 5.07 -0.52 -13.52
N ILE A 37 4.40 0.60 -13.20
CA ILE A 37 2.95 0.75 -13.21
C ILE A 37 2.50 1.89 -14.13
N GLU A 38 1.27 1.78 -14.61
CA GLU A 38 0.60 2.74 -15.49
C GLU A 38 -0.87 2.93 -15.09
N ALA A 39 -1.57 3.83 -15.79
CA ALA A 39 -2.99 4.13 -15.57
C ALA A 39 -3.31 4.47 -14.09
N VAL A 40 -2.47 5.29 -13.48
CA VAL A 40 -2.57 5.63 -12.06
C VAL A 40 -3.72 6.61 -11.83
N GLU A 41 -4.74 6.21 -11.09
CA GLU A 41 -5.97 6.96 -10.82
C GLU A 41 -6.21 7.09 -9.32
N LEU A 42 -6.55 8.29 -8.84
CA LEU A 42 -6.82 8.52 -7.42
C LEU A 42 -8.20 7.96 -7.07
N LEU A 43 -8.25 6.98 -6.16
CA LEU A 43 -9.51 6.46 -5.60
C LEU A 43 -10.05 7.37 -4.50
N GLY A 44 -9.16 7.92 -3.67
CA GLY A 44 -9.56 8.80 -2.59
C GLY A 44 -8.42 9.18 -1.67
N THR A 45 -8.75 10.00 -0.67
CA THR A 45 -7.83 10.42 0.38
C THR A 45 -8.38 10.02 1.73
N LEU A 46 -7.53 9.45 2.58
CA LEU A 46 -7.85 9.01 3.93
C LEU A 46 -6.92 9.71 4.93
N GLU A 47 -7.43 9.97 6.14
CA GLU A 47 -6.64 10.47 7.26
C GLU A 47 -6.36 9.28 8.19
N ASN A 48 -5.10 8.97 8.44
CA ASN A 48 -4.66 7.81 9.20
C ASN A 48 -3.96 8.26 10.48
N ILE A 49 -4.64 8.11 11.61
CA ILE A 49 -4.11 8.47 12.95
C ILE A 49 -3.88 7.17 13.72
N PHE A 50 -2.64 6.88 14.08
CA PHE A 50 -2.26 5.60 14.69
C PHE A 50 -1.14 5.76 15.72
N THR A 51 -0.84 4.69 16.45
CA THR A 51 0.31 4.61 17.36
C THR A 51 1.17 3.40 17.00
N PHE A 52 2.38 3.60 16.48
CA PHE A 52 3.31 2.52 16.11
C PHE A 52 4.56 2.54 16.99
N ASP A 53 4.90 1.38 17.58
CA ASP A 53 5.97 1.23 18.58
C ASP A 53 5.93 2.30 19.70
N GLY A 54 4.72 2.63 20.15
CA GLY A 54 4.46 3.64 21.19
C GLY A 54 4.54 5.10 20.72
N GLN A 55 4.89 5.36 19.46
CA GLN A 55 4.94 6.69 18.88
C GLN A 55 3.65 7.01 18.11
N PRO A 56 3.04 8.19 18.32
CA PRO A 56 1.90 8.61 17.51
C PRO A 56 2.36 8.92 16.08
N GLY A 57 1.61 8.42 15.11
CA GLY A 57 1.72 8.71 13.69
C GLY A 57 0.45 9.37 13.18
N HIS A 58 0.59 10.25 12.20
CA HIS A 58 -0.53 10.89 11.54
C HIS A 58 -0.16 11.15 10.08
N GLU A 59 -0.91 10.52 9.17
CA GLU A 59 -0.68 10.57 7.74
C GLU A 59 -1.94 10.99 6.98
N ILE A 60 -1.74 11.74 5.90
CA ILE A 60 -2.74 11.90 4.85
C ILE A 60 -2.38 10.93 3.73
N VAL A 61 -3.22 9.93 3.52
CA VAL A 61 -2.96 8.83 2.59
C VAL A 61 -3.74 9.06 1.31
N PHE A 62 -3.04 9.15 0.19
CA PHE A 62 -3.63 9.14 -1.15
C PHE A 62 -3.66 7.70 -1.67
N VAL A 63 -4.86 7.18 -1.92
CA VAL A 63 -5.04 5.80 -2.39
C VAL A 63 -5.21 5.83 -3.90
N TYR A 64 -4.35 5.12 -4.62
CA TYR A 64 -4.38 5.03 -6.07
C TYR A 64 -4.73 3.61 -6.54
N ASP A 65 -5.53 3.53 -7.61
CA ASP A 65 -5.61 2.35 -8.47
C ASP A 65 -4.57 2.49 -9.59
N ALA A 66 -3.99 1.37 -10.01
CA ALA A 66 -2.97 1.33 -11.05
C ALA A 66 -2.88 -0.06 -11.68
N ARG A 67 -2.24 -0.12 -12.85
CA ARG A 67 -1.99 -1.37 -13.57
C ARG A 67 -0.51 -1.64 -13.71
N PHE A 68 -0.12 -2.90 -13.61
CA PHE A 68 1.23 -3.29 -13.99
C PHE A 68 1.41 -3.14 -15.50
N CYS A 69 2.52 -2.54 -15.92
CA CYS A 69 2.89 -2.48 -17.34
C CYS A 69 3.12 -3.87 -17.93
N ASP A 70 3.59 -4.83 -17.12
CA ASP A 70 3.70 -6.25 -17.49
C ASP A 70 2.49 -7.04 -16.97
N PRO A 71 1.53 -7.42 -17.84
CA PRO A 71 0.34 -8.14 -17.43
C PRO A 71 0.63 -9.57 -16.95
N THR A 72 1.82 -10.13 -17.23
CA THR A 72 2.17 -11.47 -16.73
C THR A 72 2.36 -11.49 -15.21
N LEU A 73 2.58 -10.32 -14.59
CA LEU A 73 2.74 -10.18 -13.14
C LEU A 73 1.48 -10.56 -12.36
N TYR A 74 0.29 -10.42 -12.96
CA TYR A 74 -0.97 -10.82 -12.33
C TYR A 74 -1.10 -12.35 -12.14
N HIS A 75 -0.27 -13.16 -12.81
CA HIS A 75 -0.22 -14.61 -12.58
C HIS A 75 0.69 -15.01 -11.43
N ARG A 76 1.49 -14.08 -10.89
CA ARG A 76 2.36 -14.35 -9.74
C ARG A 76 1.55 -14.23 -8.46
N GLN A 77 1.74 -15.18 -7.54
CA GLN A 77 1.03 -15.14 -6.26
C GLN A 77 1.66 -14.14 -5.28
N THR A 78 2.99 -13.99 -5.32
CA THR A 78 3.72 -13.15 -4.38
C THR A 78 4.92 -12.46 -5.03
N PHE A 79 5.31 -11.33 -4.47
CA PHE A 79 6.49 -10.56 -4.83
C PHE A 79 7.38 -10.39 -3.60
N ASN A 80 8.67 -10.23 -3.84
CA ASN A 80 9.60 -9.80 -2.80
C ASN A 80 9.76 -8.28 -2.94
N GLY A 81 9.58 -7.57 -1.84
CA GLY A 81 9.86 -6.15 -1.74
C GLY A 81 11.04 -5.88 -0.82
N VAL A 82 11.54 -4.66 -0.87
CA VAL A 82 12.58 -4.16 0.03
C VAL A 82 12.13 -2.82 0.59
N GLU A 83 12.03 -2.71 1.91
CA GLU A 83 11.73 -1.46 2.62
C GLU A 83 12.85 -0.44 2.39
N SER A 84 12.59 0.85 2.61
CA SER A 84 13.61 1.90 2.44
C SER A 84 14.86 1.69 3.33
N ASN A 85 14.73 0.95 4.43
CA ASN A 85 15.84 0.59 5.33
C ASN A 85 16.64 -0.66 4.87
N GLY A 86 16.23 -1.29 3.76
CA GLY A 86 16.85 -2.49 3.20
C GLY A 86 16.28 -3.82 3.72
N GLU A 87 15.30 -3.79 4.64
CA GLU A 87 14.67 -5.01 5.14
C GLU A 87 13.75 -5.64 4.08
N PRO A 88 13.83 -6.96 3.85
CA PRO A 88 12.97 -7.62 2.88
C PRO A 88 11.56 -7.80 3.45
N PHE A 89 10.55 -7.58 2.60
CA PHE A 89 9.16 -7.90 2.90
C PHE A 89 8.51 -8.69 1.76
N ARG A 90 7.33 -9.26 2.03
CA ARG A 90 6.60 -10.07 1.07
C ARG A 90 5.26 -9.41 0.74
N VAL A 91 5.02 -9.19 -0.54
CA VAL A 91 3.74 -8.72 -1.08
C VAL A 91 3.00 -9.90 -1.69
N TYR A 92 1.68 -9.90 -1.56
CA TYR A 92 0.82 -10.94 -2.11
C TYR A 92 -0.55 -10.38 -2.46
N TRP A 93 -1.25 -11.06 -3.35
CA TRP A 93 -2.63 -10.72 -3.69
C TRP A 93 -3.58 -11.14 -2.58
N GLN A 94 -4.50 -10.25 -2.26
CA GLN A 94 -5.51 -10.46 -1.24
C GLN A 94 -6.89 -10.17 -1.82
N GLU A 95 -7.76 -11.17 -1.80
CA GLU A 95 -9.15 -11.04 -2.27
C GLU A 95 -9.91 -10.04 -1.38
N ILE A 96 -10.68 -9.16 -2.02
CA ILE A 96 -11.40 -8.06 -1.37
C ILE A 96 -12.52 -8.61 -0.48
N GLU A 97 -13.29 -9.59 -0.96
CA GLU A 97 -14.35 -10.23 -0.19
C GLU A 97 -13.81 -10.92 1.06
N ALA A 98 -12.61 -11.46 0.93
CA ALA A 98 -11.93 -12.09 2.02
C ALA A 98 -11.60 -11.00 3.07
N LEU A 99 -11.00 -9.86 2.68
CA LEU A 99 -10.72 -8.73 3.59
C LEU A 99 -11.93 -8.31 4.41
N ALA A 100 -13.12 -8.30 3.81
CA ALA A 100 -14.37 -8.00 4.50
C ALA A 100 -14.80 -9.08 5.50
N ALA A 101 -14.38 -10.34 5.29
CA ALA A 101 -14.77 -11.50 6.09
C ALA A 101 -13.82 -11.80 7.26
N HIS A 102 -12.53 -11.45 7.17
CA HIS A 102 -11.56 -11.71 8.24
C HIS A 102 -11.35 -10.53 9.19
N SER A 103 -10.74 -10.85 10.34
CA SER A 103 -10.37 -9.86 11.37
C SER A 103 -8.95 -9.33 11.26
N THR A 104 -8.24 -9.59 10.15
CA THR A 104 -6.90 -9.01 9.95
C THR A 104 -7.05 -7.51 9.71
N PRO A 105 -6.46 -6.64 10.55
CA PRO A 105 -6.54 -5.21 10.37
C PRO A 105 -5.97 -4.79 9.02
N LEU A 106 -6.70 -3.93 8.31
CA LEU A 106 -6.31 -3.30 7.06
C LEU A 106 -6.19 -1.80 7.32
N TYR A 107 -5.04 -1.22 7.02
CA TYR A 107 -4.81 0.22 7.17
C TYR A 107 -4.54 0.88 5.81
N PRO A 108 -4.85 2.17 5.67
CA PRO A 108 -5.55 3.02 6.66
C PRO A 108 -7.03 2.63 6.84
N ASP A 109 -7.63 3.05 7.96
CA ASP A 109 -9.06 2.86 8.21
C ASP A 109 -9.88 3.48 7.07
N GLY A 110 -10.90 2.76 6.59
CA GLY A 110 -11.73 3.17 5.45
C GLY A 110 -11.22 2.72 4.08
N LEU A 111 -10.01 2.13 3.99
CA LEU A 111 -9.47 1.63 2.72
C LEU A 111 -10.39 0.62 2.03
N LEU A 112 -10.98 -0.32 2.77
CA LEU A 112 -11.89 -1.32 2.18
C LEU A 112 -13.09 -0.68 1.47
N SER A 113 -13.60 0.44 2.00
CA SER A 113 -14.70 1.18 1.36
C SER A 113 -14.29 1.75 0.01
N LEU A 114 -13.06 2.28 -0.11
CA LEU A 114 -12.54 2.79 -1.39
C LEU A 114 -12.34 1.67 -2.41
N LEU A 115 -11.93 0.47 -1.98
CA LEU A 115 -11.73 -0.69 -2.85
C LEU A 115 -13.03 -1.34 -3.36
N THR A 116 -14.17 -1.00 -2.76
CA THR A 116 -15.48 -1.62 -3.04
C THR A 116 -16.50 -0.63 -3.60
N SER A 117 -16.07 0.61 -3.89
CA SER A 117 -16.91 1.69 -4.40
C SER A 117 -17.19 1.58 -5.90
#